data_AF-A0A445D431-F1
#
_entry.id   AF-A0A445D431-F1
#
_cell.length_a   1.000
_cell.length_b   1.000
_cell.length_c   1.000
_cell.angle_alpha   90.00
_cell.angle_beta   90.00
_cell.angle_gamma   90.00
#
_symmetry.space_group_name_H-M   'P 1'
#
loop_
_entity.id
_entity.type
_entity.pdbx_description
1 polymer ?
#
loop_
_entity_poly.entity_id
_entity_poly.type
_entity_poly.pdbx_seq_one_letter_code
_entity_poly.pdbx_strand_id
1 'polypeptide(L)' 'MQVDTTVLGLSKEEAVKKPYIASMGVYVFKKEILLNLLRWRFPTTNDFGSEVIPASAKEFYMKTDQYRLYTN' A
#
# COMPACT_ATOMS: atom_id res chain seq x y z
N MET A 1 -5.85 -11.45 2.60
CA MET A 1 -7.00 -10.81 3.28
C MET A 1 -7.93 -10.28 2.20
N GLN A 2 -9.22 -10.61 2.23
CA GLN A 2 -10.21 -10.07 1.29
C GLN A 2 -10.56 -8.63 1.72
N VAL A 3 -10.77 -7.73 0.77
CA VAL A 3 -11.11 -6.32 1.04
C VAL A 3 -12.30 -5.87 0.19
N ASP A 4 -13.05 -4.89 0.68
CA ASP A 4 -14.08 -4.22 -0.12
C ASP A 4 -13.41 -3.31 -1.14
N THR A 5 -13.33 -3.75 -2.39
CA THR A 5 -12.70 -2.97 -3.47
C THR A 5 -13.64 -1.92 -4.09
N THR A 6 -14.90 -1.83 -3.65
CA THR A 6 -15.79 -0.74 -4.09
C THR A 6 -15.32 0.63 -3.59
N VAL A 7 -14.67 0.68 -2.42
CA VAL A 7 -14.06 1.90 -1.86
C VAL A 7 -12.90 2.43 -2.71
N LEU A 8 -12.37 1.60 -3.62
CA LEU A 8 -11.30 1.94 -4.54
C LEU A 8 -11.82 2.39 -5.91
N GLY A 9 -13.13 2.29 -6.16
CA GLY A 9 -13.79 2.71 -7.40
C GLY A 9 -14.20 1.56 -8.33
N LEU A 10 -14.16 0.31 -7.88
CA LEU A 10 -14.74 -0.82 -8.64
C LEU A 10 -16.27 -0.82 -8.55
N SER A 11 -16.93 -1.27 -9.63
CA SER A 11 -18.35 -1.60 -9.55
C SER A 11 -18.58 -2.77 -8.58
N LYS A 12 -19.81 -2.96 -8.10
CA LYS A 12 -20.15 -4.10 -7.23
C LYS A 12 -19.83 -5.44 -7.89
N GLU A 13 -20.12 -5.56 -9.18
CA GLU A 13 -19.86 -6.78 -9.96
C GLU A 13 -18.36 -7.03 -10.12
N GLU A 14 -17.57 -5.98 -10.37
CA GLU A 14 -16.11 -6.09 -10.44
C GLU A 14 -15.51 -6.43 -9.07
N ALA A 15 -16.02 -5.83 -7.99
CA ALA A 15 -15.50 -6.03 -6.64
C ALA A 15 -15.68 -7.47 -6.15
N VAL A 16 -16.81 -8.10 -6.47
CA VAL A 16 -17.04 -9.53 -6.19
C VAL A 16 -16.02 -10.41 -6.92
N LYS A 17 -15.69 -10.08 -8.17
CA LYS A 17 -14.72 -10.84 -8.98
C LYS A 17 -13.27 -10.57 -8.59
N LYS A 18 -12.97 -9.37 -8.09
CA LYS A 18 -11.63 -8.89 -7.73
C LYS A 18 -11.63 -8.37 -6.28
N PRO A 19 -11.82 -9.23 -5.28
CA PRO A 19 -11.97 -8.80 -3.90
C PRO A 19 -10.63 -8.72 -3.15
N TYR A 20 -9.52 -8.68 -3.88
CA TYR A 20 -8.16 -8.66 -3.36
C TYR A 20 -7.37 -7.52 -3.99
N ILE A 21 -6.47 -6.94 -3.20
CA ILE A 21 -5.52 -5.93 -3.66
C ILE A 21 -4.10 -6.42 -3.43
N ALA A 22 -3.19 -5.94 -4.26
CA ALA A 22 -1.75 -6.18 -4.13
C ALA A 22 -1.01 -4.84 -4.26
N SER A 23 0.07 -4.68 -3.49
CA SER A 23 0.95 -3.53 -3.65
C SER A 23 1.68 -3.62 -4.98
N MET A 24 1.77 -2.49 -5.70
CA MET A 24 2.59 -2.36 -6.91
C MET A 24 4.05 -1.97 -6.60
N GLY A 25 4.41 -1.78 -5.33
CA GLY A 25 5.76 -1.33 -4.95
C GLY A 25 6.02 0.16 -5.21
N VAL A 26 4.97 0.96 -5.44
CA VAL A 26 5.07 2.41 -5.64
C VAL A 26 4.45 3.11 -4.45
N TYR A 27 5.20 4.06 -3.87
CA TYR A 27 4.82 4.72 -2.63
C TYR A 27 5.12 6.22 -2.69
N VAL A 28 4.27 7.03 -2.06
CA VAL A 28 4.45 8.47 -1.91
C VAL A 28 4.54 8.80 -0.43
N PHE A 29 5.57 9.56 -0.04
CA PHE A 29 5.82 9.90 1.35
C PHE A 29 6.07 11.38 1.55
N LYS A 30 5.67 11.87 2.73
CA LYS A 30 6.32 13.06 3.29
C LYS A 30 7.79 12.71 3.56
N LYS A 31 8.69 13.60 3.12
CA LYS A 31 10.14 13.41 3.24
C LYS A 31 10.58 13.06 4.68
N GLU A 32 10.05 13.77 5.66
CA GLU A 32 10.38 13.58 7.08
C GLU A 32 10.02 12.18 7.60
N ILE A 33 8.87 11.64 7.17
CA ILE A 33 8.41 10.30 7.54
C ILE A 33 9.35 9.26 6.94
N LEU A 34 9.68 9.39 5.66
CA LEU A 34 10.60 8.46 4.99
C LEU A 34 11.97 8.43 5.68
N LEU A 35 12.54 9.61 6.00
CA LEU A 35 13.81 9.69 6.71
C LEU A 35 13.74 9.06 8.10
N ASN A 36 12.63 9.26 8.83
CA ASN A 36 12.44 8.64 10.14
C ASN A 36 12.37 7.12 10.06
N LEU A 37 11.60 6.60 9.10
CA LEU A 37 11.45 5.16 8.87
C LEU A 37 12.80 4.51 8.56
N LEU A 38 13.58 5.09 7.64
CA LEU A 38 14.83 4.48 7.16
C LEU A 38 16.01 4.67 8.11
N ARG A 39 16.11 5.80 8.81
CA ARG A 39 17.28 6.08 9.66
C ARG A 39 17.13 5.63 11.11
N TRP A 40 15.91 5.67 11.64
CA TRP A 40 15.68 5.52 13.08
C TRP A 40 14.79 4.33 13.43
N ARG A 41 13.70 4.10 12.71
CA ARG A 41 12.77 3.01 13.02
C ARG A 41 13.24 1.65 12.51
N PHE A 42 13.72 1.59 11.28
CA PHE A 42 14.08 0.34 10.60
C PHE A 42 15.48 0.42 9.94
N PRO A 43 16.54 0.75 10.68
CA PRO A 43 17.86 1.03 10.11
C PRO A 43 18.56 -0.17 9.47
N THR A 44 18.14 -1.39 9.80
CA THR A 44 18.76 -2.65 9.34
C THR A 44 17.84 -3.47 8.43
N THR A 45 16.65 -2.97 8.14
CA THR A 45 15.67 -3.66 7.29
C THR A 45 16.01 -3.47 5.82
N ASN A 46 15.95 -4.55 5.05
CA ASN A 46 16.32 -4.54 3.64
C ASN A 46 15.12 -4.48 2.69
N ASP A 47 13.95 -4.99 3.10
CA ASP A 47 12.75 -5.00 2.27
C ASP A 47 11.75 -3.94 2.73
N PHE A 48 11.59 -2.91 1.91
CA PHE A 48 10.66 -1.84 2.20
C PHE A 48 9.19 -2.30 2.08
N GLY A 49 8.86 -3.09 1.05
CA GLY A 49 7.49 -3.46 0.72
C GLY A 49 6.91 -4.51 1.65
N SER A 50 7.70 -5.51 2.04
CA SER A 50 7.23 -6.63 2.86
C SER A 50 7.50 -6.47 4.36
N GLU A 51 8.48 -5.65 4.77
CA GLU A 51 8.82 -5.45 6.19
C GLU A 51 8.44 -4.04 6.68
N VAL A 52 8.96 -2.98 6.05
CA VAL A 52 8.77 -1.59 6.53
C VAL A 52 7.30 -1.16 6.45
N ILE A 53 6.65 -1.36 5.30
CA ILE A 53 5.25 -0.94 5.10
C ILE A 53 4.30 -1.65 6.08
N PRO A 54 4.31 -3.00 6.20
CA PRO A 54 3.41 -3.68 7.13
C PRO A 54 3.67 -3.31 8.60
N ALA A 55 4.92 -3.14 9.02
CA ALA A 55 5.26 -2.72 10.37
C ALA A 55 4.78 -1.30 10.69
N SER A 56 4.80 -0.41 9.69
CA SER A 56 4.43 1.01 9.84
C SER A 56 2.91 1.24 9.81
N ALA A 57 2.11 0.29 9.31
CA ALA A 57 0.67 0.46 9.07
C ALA A 57 -0.17 0.72 10.33
N LYS A 58 0.34 0.36 11.52
CA LYS A 58 -0.35 0.60 12.80
C LYS A 58 -0.07 1.98 13.40
N GLU A 59 0.99 2.64 12.95
CA GLU A 59 1.50 3.86 13.57
C GLU A 59 1.29 5.10 12.69
N PHE A 60 1.29 4.91 11.37
CA PHE A 60 1.16 5.99 10.41
C PHE A 60 -0.18 5.89 9.68
N TYR A 61 -0.78 7.05 9.44
CA TYR A 61 -1.89 7.12 8.50
C TYR A 61 -1.39 6.76 7.10
N MET A 62 -2.00 5.72 6.52
CA MET A 62 -1.72 5.26 5.18
C MET A 62 -3.00 5.29 4.35
N LYS A 63 -2.86 5.69 3.09
CA LYS A 63 -3.93 5.61 2.10
C LYS A 63 -3.42 4.80 0.91
N THR A 64 -4.29 3.96 0.38
CA THR A 64 -4.06 3.26 -0.88
C THR A 64 -4.79 4.00 -1.99
N ASP A 65 -4.16 4.10 -3.16
CA ASP A 65 -4.79 4.60 -4.38
C ASP A 65 -4.76 3.50 -5.45
N GLN A 66 -5.86 3.35 -6.17
CA GLN A 66 -5.99 2.31 -7.18
C GLN A 66 -5.28 2.71 -8.47
N TYR A 67 -4.52 1.77 -9.03
CA TYR A 67 -3.94 1.89 -10.36
C TYR A 67 -4.58 0.87 -11.31
N ARG A 68 -4.97 1.29 -12.52
CA ARG A 68 -5.57 0.43 -13.55
C ARG A 68 -4.62 0.32 -14.73
N LEU A 69 -4.16 -0.89 -15.00
CA LEU A 69 -3.40 -1.17 -16.22
C LEU A 69 -4.40 -1.38 -17.36
N TYR A 70 -4.24 -0.59 -18.42
CA TYR A 70 -4.92 -0.82 -19.68
C TYR A 70 -3.97 -1.62 -20.56
N THR A 71 -4.37 -2.82 -20.95
CA THR A 71 -3.70 -3.57 -22.00
C THR A 71 -4.28 -3.16 -23.35
N ASN A 72 -3.44 -3.02 -24.37
CA ASN A 72 -3.89 -2.89 -25.77
C ASN A 72 -4.60 -4.16 -26.24
#